data_AF-A0A7V5N9M7-F1
#
_entry.id   AF-A0A7V5N9M7-F1
#
_cell.length_a   1.000
_cell.length_b   1.000
_cell.length_c   1.000
_cell.angle_alpha   90.00
_cell.angle_beta   90.00
_cell.angle_gamma   90.00
#
_symmetry.space_group_name_H-M   'P 1'
#
loop_
_entity.id
_entity.type
_entity.pdbx_description
1 polymer ?
#
loop_
_entity_poly.entity_id
_entity_poly.type
_entity_poly.pdbx_seq_one_letter_code
_entity_poly.pdbx_strand_id
1 'polypeptide(L)' 'MLLIAALIVANGFFVAAEFALVRVRPASLESLARQGSRRAKLALHVLAHLDAYLSACQVGVTLASVLIGWLGEPTVRVL' A
#
# COMPACT_ATOMS: atom_id res chain seq x y z
N MET A 1 -13.95 -15.55 3.56
CA MET A 1 -13.17 -15.99 2.37
C MET A 1 -12.93 -14.84 1.38
N LEU A 2 -13.96 -14.19 0.83
CA LEU A 2 -13.81 -13.03 -0.08
C LEU A 2 -13.03 -11.84 0.54
N LEU A 3 -13.26 -11.52 1.82
CA LEU A 3 -12.52 -10.46 2.52
C LEU A 3 -11.02 -10.76 2.64
N ILE A 4 -10.68 -12.02 2.91
CA ILE A 4 -9.29 -12.48 3.05
C ILE A 4 -8.59 -12.42 1.68
N ALA A 5 -9.27 -12.87 0.63
CA ALA A 5 -8.76 -12.77 -0.74
C ALA A 5 -8.54 -11.30 -1.17
N ALA A 6 -9.47 -10.40 -0.83
CA ALA A 6 -9.33 -8.97 -1.09
C ALA A 6 -8.13 -8.37 -0.34
N LEU A 7 -7.89 -8.78 0.91
CA LEU A 7 -6.72 -8.35 1.68
C LEU A 7 -5.40 -8.82 1.08
N ILE A 8 -5.34 -10.06 0.57
CA ILE A 8 -4.14 -10.61 -0.07
C ILE A 8 -3.82 -9.83 -1.35
N VAL A 9 -4.83 -9.55 -2.17
CA VAL A 9 -4.67 -8.75 -3.39
C VAL A 9 -4.22 -7.32 -3.06
N ALA A 10 -4.81 -6.71 -2.04
CA ALA A 10 -4.41 -5.39 -1.57
C ALA A 10 -2.95 -5.37 -1.10
N ASN A 11 -2.52 -6.36 -0.30
CA ASN A 11 -1.12 -6.49 0.13
C ASN A 11 -0.17 -6.68 -1.07
N GLY A 12 -0.53 -7.51 -2.04
CA GLY A 12 0.25 -7.70 -3.26
C GLY A 12 0.38 -6.41 -4.09
N PHE A 13 -0.69 -5.61 -4.16
CA PHE A 13 -0.65 -4.29 -4.80
C PHE A 13 0.27 -3.32 -4.06
N PHE A 14 0.23 -3.30 -2.72
CA PHE A 14 1.12 -2.45 -1.92
C PHE A 14 2.59 -2.84 -2.06
N VAL A 15 2.90 -4.14 -2.01
CA VAL A 15 4.27 -4.65 -2.24
C VAL A 15 4.74 -4.30 -3.65
N ALA A 16 3.90 -4.46 -4.67
CA ALA A 16 4.23 -4.09 -6.04
C ALA A 16 4.46 -2.58 -6.20
N ALA A 17 3.66 -1.75 -5.54
CA ALA A 17 3.83 -0.30 -5.52
C ALA A 17 5.15 0.09 -4.86
N GLU A 18 5.44 -0.45 -3.67
CA GLU A 18 6.67 -0.24 -2.93
C GLU A 18 7.90 -0.63 -3.75
N PHE A 19 7.89 -1.83 -4.35
CA PHE A 19 8.99 -2.30 -5.20
C PHE A 19 9.15 -1.44 -6.47
N ALA A 20 8.03 -1.01 -7.07
CA ALA A 20 8.05 -0.14 -8.23
C ALA A 20 8.72 1.18 -7.90
N LEU A 21 8.51 1.74 -6.71
CA LEU A 21 9.04 3.05 -6.38
C LEU A 21 10.30 3.10 -5.51
N VAL A 22 10.71 1.96 -4.95
CA VAL A 22 12.13 1.70 -4.62
C VAL A 22 12.97 1.55 -5.91
N ARG A 23 12.43 0.92 -6.97
CA ARG A 23 13.13 0.82 -8.26
C ARG A 23 13.10 2.11 -9.08
N VAL A 24 12.10 2.97 -8.90
CA VAL A 24 11.99 4.21 -9.64
C VAL A 24 13.09 5.17 -9.16
N ARG A 25 13.90 5.67 -10.10
CA ARG A 25 14.93 6.66 -9.76
C ARG A 25 14.28 8.05 -9.76
N PRO A 26 14.32 8.81 -8.65
CA PRO A 26 13.75 10.16 -8.59
C PRO A 26 14.26 11.05 -9.73
N ALA A 27 15.57 10.95 -10.04
CA ALA A 27 16.21 11.68 -11.14
C ALA A 27 15.57 11.42 -12.52
N SER A 28 15.07 10.19 -12.76
CA SER A 28 14.40 9.84 -14.02
C SER A 28 12.98 10.41 -14.07
N LEU A 29 12.26 10.41 -12.94
CA LEU A 29 10.96 11.09 -12.83
C LEU A 29 11.11 12.61 -12.89
N GLU A 30 12.16 13.20 -12.31
CA GLU A 30 12.44 14.64 -12.40
C GLU A 30 12.71 15.07 -13.84
N SER A 31 13.45 14.25 -14.59
CA SER A 31 13.64 14.46 -16.03
C SER A 31 12.30 14.49 -16.78
N LEU A 32 11.41 13.52 -16.56
CA LEU A 32 10.08 13.50 -17.18
C LEU A 32 9.17 14.65 -16.69
N ALA A 33 9.29 15.05 -15.42
CA ALA A 33 8.54 16.15 -14.84
C ALA A 33 8.97 17.51 -15.43
N ARG A 34 10.27 17.67 -15.70
CA ARG A 34 10.83 18.84 -16.41
C ARG A 34 10.39 18.89 -17.87
N GLN A 35 10.18 17.73 -18.50
CA GLN A 35 9.57 17.61 -19.84
C GLN A 35 8.06 17.93 -19.87
N GLY A 36 7.46 18.31 -18.73
CA GLY A 36 6.06 18.74 -18.66
C GLY A 36 5.05 17.63 -18.31
N SER A 37 5.51 16.41 -18.01
CA SER A 37 4.61 15.32 -17.62
C SER A 37 4.00 15.57 -16.24
N ARG A 38 2.70 15.85 -16.21
CA ARG A 38 1.93 16.00 -14.96
C ARG A 38 1.93 14.72 -14.11
N ARG A 39 1.95 13.55 -14.76
CA ARG A 39 2.03 12.24 -14.10
C ARG A 39 3.36 12.07 -13.37
N ALA A 40 4.47 12.55 -13.95
CA ALA A 40 5.78 12.48 -13.32
C ALA A 40 5.91 13.41 -12.10
N LYS A 41 5.30 14.60 -12.14
CA LYS A 41 5.20 15.49 -10.96
C LYS A 41 4.38 14.86 -9.83
N LEU A 42 3.25 14.24 -10.15
CA LEU A 42 2.44 13.51 -9.17
C LEU A 42 3.21 12.33 -8.57
N ALA A 43 3.87 11.53 -9.41
CA ALA A 43 4.68 10.40 -8.96
C ALA A 43 5.83 10.84 -8.04
N LEU A 44 6.51 11.96 -8.34
CA LEU A 44 7.51 12.54 -7.45
C LEU A 44 6.94 12.98 -6.09
N HIS A 45 5.75 13.58 -6.09
CA HIS A 45 5.11 14.02 -4.86
C HIS A 45 4.70 12.83 -3.98
N VAL A 46 4.22 11.75 -4.60
CA VAL A 46 3.89 10.48 -3.93
C VAL A 46 5.16 9.80 -3.43
N LEU A 47 6.23 9.79 -4.23
CA LEU A 47 7.53 9.25 -3.86
C LEU A 47 8.15 9.97 -2.65
N ALA A 48 7.89 11.27 -2.50
CA ALA A 48 8.34 12.05 -1.34
C ALA A 48 7.57 11.73 -0.04
N HIS A 49 6.40 11.10 -0.13
CA HIS A 49 5.56 10.71 1.03
C HIS A 49 5.42 9.19 1.14
N LEU A 50 6.44 8.46 0.70
CA LEU A 50 6.39 7.01 0.65
C LEU A 50 6.26 6.36 2.00
N ASP A 51 7.03 6.85 2.96
CA ASP A 51 7.03 6.38 4.33
C ASP A 51 5.63 6.48 4.96
N ALA A 52 4.87 7.53 4.63
CA ALA A 52 3.51 7.71 5.11
C ALA A 52 2.54 6.68 4.49
N TYR A 53 2.70 6.36 3.21
CA TYR A 53 1.91 5.32 2.53
C TYR A 53 2.21 3.93 3.09
N LEU A 54 3.49 3.61 3.24
CA LEU A 54 3.98 2.38 3.86
C LEU A 54 3.45 2.20 5.28
N SER A 55 3.55 3.25 6.10
CA SER A 55 3.05 3.25 7.48
C SER A 55 1.53 3.05 7.54
N ALA A 56 0.76 3.69 6.66
CA ALA A 56 -0.68 3.51 6.58
C ALA A 56 -1.07 2.06 6.22
N CYS A 57 -0.31 1.40 5.34
CA CYS A 57 -0.53 -0.01 4.99
C CYS A 57 -0.27 -0.94 6.18
N GLN A 58 0.82 -0.70 6.91
CA GLN A 58 1.17 -1.48 8.09
C GLN A 58 0.10 -1.35 9.19
N VAL A 59 -0.40 -0.13 9.41
CA VAL A 59 -1.53 0.12 10.31
C VAL A 59 -2.79 -0.61 9.82
N GLY A 60 -3.08 -0.59 8.51
CA GLY A 60 -4.22 -1.29 7.92
C GLY A 60 -4.14 -2.82 8.11
N VAL A 61 -2.97 -3.42 7.96
CA VAL A 61 -2.74 -4.84 8.23
C VAL A 61 -2.96 -5.14 9.72
N THR A 62 -2.40 -4.35 10.62
CA THR A 62 -2.62 -4.50 12.07
C THR A 62 -4.09 -4.40 12.43
N LEU A 63 -4.81 -3.41 11.89
CA LEU A 63 -6.24 -3.22 12.12
C LEU A 63 -7.05 -4.41 11.63
N ALA A 64 -6.72 -4.95 10.46
CA ALA A 64 -7.38 -6.13 9.92
C ALA A 64 -7.11 -7.38 10.79
N SER A 65 -5.88 -7.57 11.29
CA SER A 65 -5.56 -8.67 12.22
C SER A 65 -6.33 -8.55 13.54
N VAL A 66 -6.45 -7.34 14.10
CA VAL A 66 -7.26 -7.09 15.31
C VAL A 66 -8.74 -7.35 15.04
N LEU A 67 -9.28 -6.85 13.92
CA LEU A 67 -10.66 -7.08 13.51
C LEU A 67 -10.97 -8.56 13.31
N ILE A 68 -10.07 -9.31 12.67
CA ILE A 68 -10.20 -10.76 12.50
C ILE A 68 -10.16 -11.49 13.85
N GLY A 69 -9.30 -11.08 14.78
CA GLY A 69 -9.29 -11.63 16.14
C GLY A 69 -10.61 -11.36 16.87
N TRP A 70 -11.13 -10.14 16.77
CA TRP A 70 -12.36 -9.72 17.43
C TRP A 70 -13.63 -10.32 16.81
N LEU A 71 -13.70 -10.46 15.48
CA LEU A 71 -14.75 -11.19 14.76
C LEU A 71 -14.57 -12.73 14.84
N GLY A 72 -13.34 -13.18 15.13
CA GLY A 72 -12.99 -14.57 15.33
C GLY A 72 -13.49 -15.11 16.67
N GLU A 73 -13.45 -14.31 17.74
CA GLU A 73 -14.01 -14.68 19.06
C GLU A 73 -15.46 -15.18 19.01
N PRO A 74 -16.43 -14.48 18.37
CA PRO A 74 -17.80 -14.99 18.26
C PRO A 74 -17.92 -16.19 17.30
N THR A 75 -17.03 -16.33 16.33
CA THR A 75 -17.05 -17.45 15.35
C THR A 75 -16.48 -18.74 15.96
N VAL A 76 -15.44 -18.65 16.79
CA VAL A 76 -14.85 -19.79 17.52
C VAL A 76 -15.73 -20.23 18.69
N ARG A 77 -16.44 -19.30 19.35
CA ARG A 77 -17.35 -19.62 20.45
C ARG A 77 -18.61 -20.39 20.01
N VAL A 78 -18.95 -20.32 18.71
CA VAL A 78 -20.11 -21.01 18.11
C VAL A 78 -19.76 -22.43 17.62
N LEU A 79 -18.47 -22.80 17.59
CA LEU A 79 -18.00 -24.16 17.31
C LEU A 79 -17.81 -24.95 18.61
#